data_AF-A0A317VV16-F1
#
_entry.id   AF-A0A317VV16-F1
#
_cell.length_a   1.000
_cell.length_b   1.000
_cell.length_c   1.000
_cell.angle_alpha   90.00
_cell.angle_beta   90.00
_cell.angle_gamma   90.00
#
_symmetry.space_group_name_H-M   'P 1'
#
loop_
_entity.id
_entity.type
_entity.pdbx_description
1 polymer ?
#
loop_
_entity_poly.entity_id
_entity_poly.type
_entity_poly.pdbx_seq_one_letter_code
_entity_poly.pdbx_strand_id
1 'polypeptide(L)'
;MPPKDKAAAEASSSQEITGQSALPISRIKKIIQLDDDIVQCSSNATFVIAMATELFIQYLTEQGHNVVKSERKPRKLIQYKDLATAVSRIDNLEFLSDVIPKTTTYKQFKEKRAKEKEPGPEKGQRTLNGNIPAAVEEKEEVEEQQQSLQPVEDKPSRGSRPPTVTMMVDRTVDASAGDQDVEMTDQ
;
A
#
# COMPACT_ATOMS: atom_id res chain seq x y z
N MET A 1 30.17 50.47 3.36
CA MET A 1 29.97 49.29 2.51
C MET A 1 28.65 48.66 2.89
N PRO A 2 27.62 48.66 2.03
CA PRO A 2 26.36 47.98 2.33
C PRO A 2 26.51 46.46 2.08
N PRO A 3 25.85 45.61 2.88
CA PRO A 3 25.85 44.17 2.69
C PRO A 3 25.06 43.79 1.44
N LYS A 4 25.59 42.86 0.65
CA LYS A 4 24.93 42.29 -0.53
C LYS A 4 23.84 41.33 -0.09
N ASP A 5 22.58 41.75 -0.20
CA ASP A 5 21.45 40.83 -0.17
C ASP A 5 21.54 39.91 -1.39
N LYS A 6 21.95 38.66 -1.14
CA LYS A 6 21.85 37.58 -2.11
C LYS A 6 20.38 37.17 -2.16
N ALA A 7 19.59 37.90 -2.95
CA ALA A 7 18.23 37.50 -3.28
C ALA A 7 18.25 36.05 -3.76
N ALA A 8 17.53 35.19 -3.03
CA ALA A 8 17.29 33.82 -3.44
C ALA A 8 16.60 33.87 -4.81
N ALA A 9 17.26 33.32 -5.82
CA ALA A 9 16.69 33.15 -7.13
C ALA A 9 15.43 32.29 -7.00
N GLU A 10 14.27 32.94 -7.13
CA GLU A 10 13.01 32.27 -7.42
C GLU A 10 13.20 31.54 -8.75
N ALA A 11 13.37 30.21 -8.67
CA ALA A 11 13.33 29.34 -9.82
C ALA A 11 11.88 29.26 -10.31
N SER A 12 11.39 30.33 -10.93
CA SER A 12 10.26 30.27 -11.85
C SER A 12 10.75 29.60 -13.12
N SER A 13 10.92 28.27 -13.10
CA SER A 13 11.03 27.52 -14.35
C SER A 13 9.70 27.70 -15.07
N SER A 14 9.67 28.57 -16.09
CA SER A 14 8.54 28.70 -17.00
C SER A 14 8.23 27.30 -17.53
N GLN A 15 7.08 26.76 -17.13
CA GLN A 15 6.61 25.48 -17.60
C GLN A 15 6.29 25.64 -19.09
N GLU A 16 7.21 25.26 -19.96
CA GLU A 16 6.99 25.33 -21.39
C GLU A 16 5.81 24.43 -21.76
N ILE A 17 4.77 25.01 -22.37
CA ILE A 17 3.57 24.29 -22.77
C ILE A 17 3.92 23.46 -24.00
N THR A 18 4.38 22.24 -23.76
CA THR A 18 4.76 21.26 -24.81
C THR A 18 3.55 20.70 -25.58
N GLY A 19 2.33 20.86 -25.04
CA GLY A 19 1.10 20.32 -25.66
C GLY A 19 1.01 18.79 -25.66
N GLN A 20 1.89 18.12 -24.93
CA GLN A 20 1.96 16.67 -24.76
C GLN A 20 2.09 16.33 -23.27
N SER A 21 1.55 15.18 -22.87
CA SER A 21 1.71 14.65 -21.51
C SER A 21 3.06 13.94 -21.38
N ALA A 22 3.71 14.07 -20.22
CA ALA A 22 4.91 13.32 -19.87
C ALA A 22 4.61 11.83 -19.64
N LEU A 23 3.35 11.49 -19.32
CA LEU A 23 2.90 10.12 -19.11
C LEU A 23 2.46 9.49 -20.44
N PRO A 24 2.85 8.23 -20.73
CA PRO A 24 2.44 7.56 -21.95
C PRO A 24 0.91 7.37 -22.03
N ILE A 25 0.27 8.00 -23.02
CA ILE A 25 -1.18 7.93 -23.23
C ILE A 25 -1.68 6.49 -23.37
N SER A 26 -0.91 5.61 -24.00
CA SER A 26 -1.25 4.19 -24.14
C SER A 26 -1.35 3.47 -22.79
N ARG A 27 -0.51 3.84 -21.81
CA ARG A 27 -0.54 3.28 -20.46
C ARG A 27 -1.75 3.79 -19.68
N ILE A 28 -2.11 5.06 -19.85
CA ILE A 28 -3.28 5.66 -19.22
C ILE A 28 -4.56 5.00 -19.73
N LYS A 29 -4.70 4.83 -21.06
CA LYS A 29 -5.86 4.12 -21.63
C LYS A 29 -6.02 2.71 -21.07
N LYS A 30 -4.92 1.96 -20.94
CA LYS A 30 -4.94 0.62 -20.36
C LYS A 30 -5.39 0.63 -18.89
N ILE A 31 -4.99 1.63 -18.10
CA ILE A 31 -5.41 1.76 -16.70
C ILE A 31 -6.90 2.11 -16.61
N ILE A 32 -7.38 3.03 -17.46
CA ILE A 32 -8.82 3.38 -17.53
C ILE A 32 -9.67 2.15 -17.85
N GLN A 33 -9.20 1.28 -18.75
CA GLN A 33 -9.88 0.05 -19.15
C GLN A 33 -9.82 -1.09 -18.12
N LEU A 34 -9.12 -0.92 -17.00
CA LEU A 34 -9.19 -1.88 -15.89
C LEU A 34 -10.50 -1.77 -15.11
N ASP A 35 -11.23 -0.68 -15.30
CA ASP A 35 -12.55 -0.47 -14.75
C ASP A 35 -13.62 -1.06 -15.70
N ASP A 36 -14.27 -2.13 -15.26
CA ASP A 36 -15.27 -2.88 -16.06
C ASP A 36 -16.51 -2.02 -16.39
N ASP A 37 -16.77 -0.96 -15.63
CA ASP A 37 -17.89 -0.06 -15.86
C ASP A 37 -17.61 0.97 -16.98
N ILE A 38 -16.35 1.07 -17.43
CA ILE A 38 -15.94 2.03 -18.47
C ILE A 38 -15.89 1.34 -19.85
N VAL A 39 -16.96 1.51 -20.63
CA VAL A 39 -17.05 0.92 -21.99
C VAL A 39 -16.13 1.62 -22.99
N GLN A 40 -16.13 2.96 -23.04
CA GLN A 40 -15.30 3.74 -23.95
C GLN A 40 -14.90 5.08 -23.33
N CYS A 41 -13.65 5.49 -23.56
CA CYS A 41 -13.12 6.80 -23.15
C CYS A 41 -12.55 7.55 -24.35
N SER A 42 -12.95 8.80 -24.53
CA SER A 42 -12.49 9.63 -25.66
C SER A 42 -11.00 9.99 -25.53
N SER A 43 -10.36 10.33 -26.65
CA SER A 43 -8.96 10.78 -26.66
C SER A 43 -8.76 12.04 -25.81
N ASN A 44 -9.69 12.98 -25.88
CA ASN A 44 -9.62 14.24 -25.14
C ASN A 44 -9.77 13.98 -23.63
N ALA A 45 -10.69 13.11 -23.21
CA ALA A 45 -10.82 12.72 -21.81
C ALA A 45 -9.56 12.00 -21.30
N THR A 46 -9.00 11.09 -22.10
CA THR A 46 -7.73 10.42 -21.77
C THR A 46 -6.60 11.43 -21.55
N PHE A 47 -6.50 12.45 -22.40
CA PHE A 47 -5.48 13.49 -22.28
C PHE A 47 -5.66 14.33 -21.02
N VAL A 48 -6.89 14.73 -20.69
CA VAL A 48 -7.18 15.48 -19.44
C VAL A 48 -6.85 14.64 -18.21
N ILE A 49 -7.17 13.34 -18.22
CA ILE A 49 -6.80 12.41 -17.15
C ILE A 49 -5.27 12.32 -17.01
N ALA A 50 -4.53 12.33 -18.13
CA ALA A 50 -3.06 12.37 -18.13
C ALA A 50 -2.53 13.59 -17.38
N MET A 51 -3.02 14.78 -17.74
CA MET A 51 -2.65 16.05 -17.09
C MET A 51 -3.03 16.07 -15.61
N ALA A 52 -4.24 15.61 -15.28
CA ALA A 52 -4.69 15.51 -13.90
C ALA A 52 -3.80 14.56 -13.07
N THR A 53 -3.34 13.46 -13.66
CA THR A 53 -2.44 12.50 -13.01
C THR A 53 -1.07 13.13 -12.74
N GLU A 54 -0.52 13.91 -13.68
CA GLU A 54 0.73 14.65 -13.47
C GLU A 54 0.63 15.65 -12.32
N LEU A 55 -0.44 16.46 -12.32
CA LEU A 55 -0.72 17.42 -11.25
C LEU A 55 -0.95 16.71 -9.91
N PHE A 56 -1.61 15.55 -9.92
CA PHE A 56 -1.84 14.76 -8.73
C PHE A 56 -0.53 14.23 -8.13
N ILE A 57 0.40 13.74 -8.95
CA ILE A 57 1.72 13.28 -8.47
C ILE A 57 2.51 14.43 -7.84
N GLN A 58 2.49 15.60 -8.47
CA GLN A 58 3.11 16.81 -7.93
C GLN A 58 2.47 17.18 -6.58
N TYR A 59 1.14 17.25 -6.54
CA TYR A 59 0.37 17.57 -5.33
C TYR A 59 0.68 16.59 -4.20
N LEU A 60 0.62 15.28 -4.43
CA LEU A 60 0.91 14.26 -3.42
C LEU A 60 2.33 14.40 -2.86
N THR A 61 3.30 14.67 -3.74
CA THR A 61 4.70 14.89 -3.37
C THR A 61 4.86 16.14 -2.52
N GLU A 62 4.19 17.24 -2.89
CA GLU A 62 4.17 18.49 -2.12
C GLU A 62 3.55 18.30 -0.73
N GLN A 63 2.44 17.56 -0.62
CA GLN A 63 1.82 17.28 0.68
C GLN A 63 2.76 16.45 1.58
N GLY A 64 3.42 15.43 1.03
CA GLY A 64 4.47 14.69 1.76
C GLY A 64 5.62 15.60 2.20
N HIS A 65 6.07 16.50 1.33
CA HIS A 65 7.12 17.47 1.65
C HIS A 65 6.70 18.48 2.72
N ASN A 66 5.45 18.94 2.72
CA ASN A 66 4.90 19.83 3.74
C ASN A 66 4.90 19.17 5.12
N VAL A 67 4.61 17.86 5.19
CA VAL A 67 4.74 17.11 6.44
C VAL A 67 6.18 17.13 6.93
N VAL A 68 7.17 16.89 6.06
CA VAL A 68 8.60 16.95 6.42
C VAL A 68 9.01 18.34 6.93
N LYS A 69 8.54 19.41 6.26
CA LYS A 69 8.80 20.80 6.67
C LYS A 69 8.17 21.15 8.01
N SER A 70 7.07 20.50 8.39
CA SER A 70 6.41 20.71 9.68
C SER A 70 7.12 20.03 10.86
N GLU A 71 8.07 19.11 10.60
CA GLU A 71 8.85 18.48 11.66
C GLU A 71 9.78 19.50 12.34
N ARG A 72 10.00 19.37 13.65
CA ARG A 72 10.89 20.27 14.42
C ARG A 72 12.31 20.35 13.86
N LYS A 73 12.79 19.26 13.27
CA LYS A 73 14.07 19.19 12.56
C LYS A 73 13.77 18.69 11.14
N PRO A 74 13.53 19.59 10.17
CA PRO A 74 13.11 19.20 8.85
C PRO A 74 14.21 18.39 8.18
N ARG A 75 13.82 17.22 7.67
CA ARG A 75 14.69 16.36 6.88
C ARG A 75 14.70 16.82 5.43
N LYS A 76 15.69 16.35 4.67
CA LYS A 76 15.79 16.63 3.22
C LYS A 76 15.08 15.59 2.35
N LEU A 77 14.87 14.38 2.87
CA LEU A 77 14.24 13.27 2.14
C LEU A 77 12.84 13.00 2.68
N ILE A 78 11.89 12.87 1.75
CA ILE A 78 10.54 12.38 2.02
C ILE A 78 10.62 10.88 2.31
N GLN A 79 9.99 10.45 3.39
CA GLN A 79 9.86 9.05 3.77
C GLN A 79 8.40 8.61 3.65
N TYR A 80 8.19 7.30 3.61
CA TYR A 80 6.84 6.71 3.54
C TYR A 80 5.90 7.22 4.65
N LYS A 81 6.41 7.35 5.88
CA LYS A 81 5.64 7.88 7.02
C LYS A 81 5.08 9.30 6.78
N ASP A 82 5.74 10.09 5.93
CA ASP A 82 5.35 11.45 5.63
C ASP A 82 4.15 11.45 4.68
N LEU A 83 4.15 10.56 3.67
CA LEU A 83 3.00 10.31 2.80
C LEU A 83 1.81 9.74 3.56
N ALA A 84 2.02 8.72 4.40
CA ALA A 84 0.95 8.14 5.22
C ALA A 84 0.34 9.16 6.19
N THR A 85 1.16 10.10 6.69
CA THR A 85 0.68 11.21 7.53
C THR A 85 -0.11 12.22 6.70
N ALA A 86 0.36 12.58 5.51
CA ALA A 86 -0.35 13.50 4.60
C ALA A 86 -1.73 12.95 4.22
N VAL A 87 -1.79 11.69 3.76
CA VAL A 87 -3.04 11.00 3.40
C VAL A 87 -4.05 11.03 4.53
N SER A 88 -3.61 10.81 5.77
CA SER A 88 -4.50 10.80 6.92
C SER A 88 -4.98 12.16 7.43
N ARG A 89 -4.37 13.25 6.94
CA ARG A 89 -4.67 14.62 7.38
C ARG A 89 -5.51 15.38 6.37
N ILE A 90 -5.55 14.91 5.12
CA ILE A 90 -6.15 15.62 3.98
C ILE A 90 -7.28 14.77 3.45
N ASP A 91 -8.52 15.24 3.61
CA ASP A 91 -9.73 14.51 3.22
C ASP A 91 -9.74 14.16 1.73
N ASN A 92 -9.24 15.05 0.86
CA ASN A 92 -9.14 14.80 -0.58
C ASN A 92 -8.18 13.64 -0.94
N LEU A 93 -7.32 13.20 -0.01
CA LEU A 93 -6.42 12.07 -0.18
C LEU A 93 -6.94 10.79 0.50
N GLU A 94 -8.13 10.80 1.11
CA GLU A 94 -8.70 9.67 1.85
C GLU A 94 -8.81 8.39 1.01
N PHE A 95 -9.04 8.53 -0.30
CA PHE A 95 -9.10 7.40 -1.25
C PHE A 95 -7.79 6.59 -1.33
N LEU A 96 -6.67 7.13 -0.82
CA LEU A 96 -5.39 6.44 -0.75
C LEU A 96 -5.18 5.66 0.56
N SER A 97 -6.12 5.71 1.51
CA SER A 97 -5.95 5.13 2.85
C SER A 97 -5.62 3.63 2.84
N ASP A 98 -6.22 2.87 1.91
CA ASP A 98 -5.95 1.44 1.73
C ASP A 98 -4.63 1.15 1.00
N VAL A 99 -4.17 2.09 0.16
CA VAL A 99 -2.92 1.96 -0.63
C VAL A 99 -1.70 2.43 0.17
N ILE A 100 -1.87 3.48 0.98
CA ILE A 100 -0.83 4.11 1.79
C ILE A 100 -1.25 4.11 3.26
N PRO A 101 -1.32 2.94 3.92
CA PRO A 101 -1.73 2.86 5.32
C PRO A 101 -0.72 3.49 6.27
N LYS A 102 -1.21 3.99 7.40
CA LYS A 102 -0.35 4.36 8.54
C LYS A 102 0.31 3.12 9.13
N THR A 103 1.63 3.06 9.04
CA THR A 103 2.41 2.00 9.68
C THR A 103 2.44 2.19 11.19
N THR A 104 2.20 1.12 11.94
CA THR A 104 2.38 1.07 13.39
C THR A 104 3.11 -0.22 13.74
N THR A 105 3.94 -0.21 14.78
CA THR A 105 4.67 -1.41 15.19
C THR A 105 3.67 -2.47 15.68
N TYR A 106 3.91 -3.75 15.38
CA TYR A 106 3.03 -4.84 15.80
C TYR A 106 2.71 -4.83 17.31
N LYS A 107 3.68 -4.47 18.16
CA LYS A 107 3.47 -4.26 19.61
C LYS A 107 2.39 -3.21 19.90
N GLN A 108 2.46 -2.06 19.23
CA GLN A 108 1.50 -0.96 19.38
C GLN A 108 0.12 -1.35 18.84
N PHE A 109 0.06 -2.13 17.75
CA PHE A 109 -1.19 -2.65 17.22
C PHE A 109 -1.87 -3.60 18.21
N LYS A 110 -1.11 -4.54 18.80
CA LYS A 110 -1.61 -5.48 19.82
C LYS A 110 -2.10 -4.76 21.08
N GLU A 111 -1.36 -3.75 21.54
CA GLU A 111 -1.73 -2.95 22.70
C GLU A 111 -2.98 -2.09 22.45
N LYS A 112 -3.12 -1.45 21.27
CA LYS A 112 -4.33 -0.71 20.91
C LYS A 112 -5.56 -1.62 20.85
N ARG A 113 -5.42 -2.80 20.22
CA ARG A 113 -6.52 -3.77 20.12
C ARG A 113 -6.89 -4.39 21.48
N ALA A 114 -5.92 -4.53 22.39
CA ALA A 114 -6.18 -4.97 23.77
C ALA A 114 -6.91 -3.87 24.57
N LYS A 115 -6.55 -2.60 24.38
CA LYS A 115 -7.22 -1.46 25.01
C LYS A 115 -8.64 -1.21 24.48
N GLU A 116 -8.91 -1.47 23.20
CA GLU A 116 -10.25 -1.37 22.62
C GLU A 116 -11.17 -2.54 23.03
N LYS A 117 -10.62 -3.67 23.49
CA LYS A 117 -11.38 -4.82 23.99
C LYS A 117 -11.72 -4.75 25.48
N GLU A 118 -11.13 -3.83 26.23
CA GLU A 118 -11.51 -3.55 27.62
C GLU A 118 -12.64 -2.50 27.61
N PRO A 119 -13.87 -2.82 28.03
CA PRO A 119 -14.91 -1.81 28.24
C PRO A 119 -14.43 -0.90 29.37
N GLY A 120 -14.15 0.37 29.06
CA GLY A 120 -13.68 1.33 30.06
C GLY A 120 -14.69 1.49 31.21
N PRO A 121 -14.23 1.73 32.46
CA PRO A 121 -15.12 1.93 33.59
C PRO A 121 -15.91 3.22 33.38
N GLU A 122 -17.23 3.14 33.36
CA GLU A 122 -18.13 4.30 33.39
C GLU A 122 -17.77 5.20 34.58
N LYS A 123 -17.20 6.37 34.28
CA LYS A 123 -17.07 7.44 35.26
C LYS A 123 -18.35 8.28 35.20
N GLY A 124 -19.30 7.99 36.10
CA GLY A 124 -20.23 9.01 36.56
C GLY A 124 -21.62 8.54 36.97
N GLN A 125 -21.76 7.99 38.18
CA GLN A 125 -22.77 8.41 39.16
C GLN A 125 -22.43 7.77 40.51
N ARG A 126 -21.87 8.53 41.46
CA ARG A 126 -21.83 8.13 42.88
C ARG A 126 -22.94 8.91 43.59
N THR A 127 -24.11 8.31 43.75
CA THR A 127 -25.05 8.72 44.80
C THR A 127 -24.86 7.83 46.03
N LEU A 128 -24.99 8.45 47.19
CA LEU A 128 -24.47 7.99 48.47
C LEU A 128 -25.65 7.51 49.34
N ASN A 129 -25.51 6.29 49.90
CA ASN A 129 -26.25 5.63 50.98
C ASN A 129 -27.73 5.18 50.83
N GLY A 130 -27.99 3.93 51.26
CA GLY A 130 -29.30 3.45 51.73
C GLY A 130 -29.47 1.92 51.87
N ASN A 131 -29.22 1.39 53.08
CA ASN A 131 -29.79 0.18 53.73
C ASN A 131 -29.76 -1.25 53.10
N ILE A 132 -29.32 -2.21 53.94
CA ILE A 132 -29.35 -3.70 53.80
C ILE A 132 -30.74 -4.23 54.26
N PRO A 133 -31.26 -5.39 53.76
CA PRO A 133 -31.02 -6.71 54.38
C PRO A 133 -30.78 -7.84 53.33
N ALA A 134 -29.77 -8.70 53.50
CA ALA A 134 -29.77 -10.01 54.18
C ALA A 134 -30.22 -11.21 53.30
N ALA A 135 -29.31 -12.20 53.25
CA ALA A 135 -29.47 -13.63 52.91
C ALA A 135 -29.90 -14.01 51.47
N VAL A 136 -29.01 -14.68 50.72
CA VAL A 136 -29.09 -16.13 50.43
C VAL A 136 -27.66 -16.65 50.17
N GLU A 137 -27.21 -17.61 50.98
CA GLU A 137 -26.10 -18.50 50.64
C GLU A 137 -26.66 -19.61 49.75
N GLU A 138 -26.13 -19.80 48.53
CA GLU A 138 -26.13 -21.10 47.88
C GLU A 138 -24.75 -21.37 47.29
N LYS A 139 -24.18 -22.48 47.75
CA LYS A 139 -22.98 -23.14 47.25
C LYS A 139 -23.40 -24.02 46.08
N GLU A 140 -22.67 -24.00 44.98
CA GLU A 140 -22.52 -25.11 44.01
C GLU A 140 -21.18 -24.86 43.30
N GLU A 141 -20.13 -25.57 43.71
CA GLU A 141 -19.62 -26.82 43.14
C GLU A 141 -18.69 -26.61 41.93
N VAL A 142 -17.48 -27.15 42.14
CA VAL A 142 -16.36 -27.21 41.22
C VAL A 142 -16.59 -28.42 40.31
N GLU A 143 -16.54 -28.25 39.00
CA GLU A 143 -16.27 -29.37 38.10
C GLU A 143 -15.08 -29.06 37.20
N GLU A 144 -13.99 -29.76 37.52
CA GLU A 144 -12.74 -29.86 36.81
C GLU A 144 -12.91 -30.93 35.72
N GLN A 145 -13.04 -30.54 34.45
CA GLN A 145 -12.82 -31.48 33.33
C GLN A 145 -11.41 -31.33 32.79
N GLN A 146 -10.58 -32.19 33.37
CA GLN A 146 -9.31 -32.69 32.91
C GLN A 146 -9.47 -33.34 31.53
N GLN A 147 -8.90 -32.76 30.47
CA GLN A 147 -8.62 -33.49 29.23
C GLN A 147 -7.12 -33.80 29.17
N SER A 148 -6.83 -35.04 29.56
CA SER A 148 -5.55 -35.70 29.50
C SER A 148 -5.02 -35.78 28.07
N LEU A 149 -3.81 -35.26 27.89
CA LEU A 149 -2.91 -35.56 26.78
C LEU A 149 -2.52 -37.05 26.86
N GLN A 150 -2.63 -37.78 25.75
CA GLN A 150 -1.91 -39.03 25.54
C GLN A 150 -0.77 -38.83 24.52
N PRO A 151 0.44 -39.33 24.83
CA PRO A 151 1.61 -39.23 23.97
C PRO A 151 1.64 -40.42 22.99
N VAL A 152 2.06 -40.18 21.75
CA VAL A 152 2.44 -41.26 20.83
C VAL A 152 3.94 -41.12 20.55
N GLU A 153 4.69 -42.08 21.07
CA GLU A 153 6.13 -42.22 20.90
C GLU A 153 6.53 -42.71 19.50
N ASP A 154 7.82 -42.54 19.25
CA ASP A 154 8.51 -42.37 17.99
C ASP A 154 9.17 -43.67 17.46
N LYS A 155 9.77 -43.56 16.26
CA LYS A 155 10.88 -44.34 15.64
C LYS A 155 10.57 -45.56 14.71
N PRO A 156 11.48 -45.88 13.75
CA PRO A 156 12.04 -45.04 12.67
C PRO A 156 12.17 -45.80 11.31
N SER A 157 12.64 -45.11 10.24
CA SER A 157 13.68 -45.58 9.28
C SER A 157 13.37 -45.36 7.78
N ARG A 158 14.42 -44.90 7.05
CA ARG A 158 14.65 -44.85 5.58
C ARG A 158 13.78 -43.83 4.82
N GLY A 159 14.28 -43.01 3.91
CA GLY A 159 15.56 -42.90 3.23
C GLY A 159 15.36 -41.96 2.04
N SER A 160 16.43 -41.25 1.68
CA SER A 160 16.58 -40.25 0.62
C SER A 160 16.03 -40.65 -0.77
N ARG A 161 15.34 -39.72 -1.48
CA ARG A 161 15.61 -39.31 -2.89
C ARG A 161 14.44 -38.49 -3.52
N PRO A 162 14.72 -37.40 -4.26
CA PRO A 162 13.78 -36.82 -5.23
C PRO A 162 13.83 -37.59 -6.57
N PRO A 163 12.77 -37.56 -7.40
CA PRO A 163 12.85 -38.14 -8.74
C PRO A 163 13.62 -37.22 -9.69
N THR A 164 14.76 -37.74 -10.16
CA THR A 164 15.48 -37.30 -11.35
C THR A 164 14.76 -37.82 -12.60
N VAL A 165 14.46 -36.96 -13.56
CA VAL A 165 14.22 -37.35 -14.97
C VAL A 165 15.39 -36.80 -15.79
N THR A 166 16.24 -37.70 -16.29
CA THR A 166 17.40 -37.40 -17.14
C THR A 166 17.10 -37.78 -18.60
N MET A 167 17.19 -36.76 -19.46
CA MET A 167 17.74 -36.66 -20.83
C MET A 167 17.56 -37.76 -21.90
N MET A 168 17.04 -37.32 -23.06
CA MET A 168 17.58 -37.62 -24.39
C MET A 168 17.81 -36.26 -25.08
N VAL A 169 19.04 -35.76 -25.14
CA VAL A 169 20.05 -35.88 -26.21
C VAL A 169 19.71 -35.09 -27.49
N ASP A 170 20.62 -34.15 -27.71
CA ASP A 170 20.81 -33.12 -28.72
C ASP A 170 20.90 -33.65 -30.18
N ARG A 171 20.48 -32.84 -31.16
CA ARG A 171 21.05 -32.89 -32.51
C ARG A 171 20.87 -31.55 -33.25
N THR A 172 22.01 -30.92 -33.45
CA THR A 172 22.31 -29.74 -34.26
C THR A 172 22.35 -30.03 -35.77
N VAL A 173 22.16 -28.95 -36.55
CA VAL A 173 22.40 -28.69 -38.00
C VAL A 173 21.57 -29.50 -39.02
N ASP A 174 21.00 -28.93 -40.08
CA ASP A 174 21.62 -28.10 -41.12
C ASP A 174 20.57 -27.31 -41.95
N ALA A 175 21.08 -26.41 -42.78
CA ALA A 175 20.48 -25.38 -43.61
C ALA A 175 19.55 -25.85 -44.75
N SER A 176 18.63 -24.95 -45.14
CA SER A 176 18.15 -24.72 -46.52
C SER A 176 17.39 -23.39 -46.51
N ALA A 177 17.98 -22.28 -46.97
CA ALA A 177 17.90 -21.79 -48.36
C ALA A 177 16.45 -21.58 -48.82
N GLY A 178 16.08 -20.31 -49.03
CA GLY A 178 14.79 -19.91 -49.60
C GLY A 178 14.49 -18.42 -49.49
N ASP A 179 15.39 -17.58 -49.98
CA ASP A 179 15.07 -16.21 -50.40
C ASP A 179 14.02 -16.29 -51.53
N GLN A 180 12.92 -15.55 -51.39
CA GLN A 180 12.04 -15.24 -52.52
C GLN A 180 11.78 -13.73 -52.52
N ASP A 181 12.69 -13.01 -53.17
CA ASP A 181 12.42 -11.70 -53.75
C ASP A 181 11.41 -11.87 -54.89
N VAL A 182 10.26 -11.21 -54.79
CA VAL A 182 9.28 -11.12 -55.87
C VAL A 182 9.40 -9.75 -56.51
N GLU A 183 10.18 -9.67 -57.58
CA GLU A 183 10.14 -8.57 -58.57
C GLU A 183 8.78 -8.59 -59.30
N MET A 184 8.09 -7.45 -59.32
CA MET A 184 6.95 -7.21 -60.21
C MET A 184 7.41 -6.27 -61.33
N THR A 185 7.52 -6.82 -62.54
CA THR A 185 7.84 -6.11 -63.79
C THR A 185 6.66 -5.26 -64.25
N ASP A 186 6.98 -4.05 -64.72
CA ASP A 186 6.10 -3.12 -65.45
C ASP A 186 5.51 -3.74 -66.74
N GLN A 187 4.23 -3.47 -66.98
CA GLN A 187 3.59 -3.45 -68.30
C GLN A 187 2.64 -2.26 -68.36
#